data_AF-A0A151RQ67-F1
#
_entry.id   AF-A0A151RQ67-F1
#
_cell.length_a   1.000
_cell.length_b   1.000
_cell.length_c   1.000
_cell.angle_alpha   90.00
_cell.angle_beta   90.00
_cell.angle_gamma   90.00
#
_symmetry.space_group_name_H-M   'P 1'
#
loop_
_entity.id
_entity.type
_entity.pdbx_description
1 polymer ?
#
loop_
_entity_poly.entity_id
_entity_poly.type
_entity_poly.pdbx_seq_one_letter_code
_entity_poly.pdbx_strand_id
1 'polypeptide(L)'
;MVHGRVKSQHFQDLVEKVQQRLSSWRGRLLNKAGRLTLVNSVLTSIPTYNMHIQWLPNQVSEKLDMLARRFLWSGQDKRGLHLVKWETITQRR
;
A
#
# COMPACT_ATOMS: atom_id res chain seq x y z
N MET A 1 21.50 -8.28 -1.74
CA MET A 1 21.56 -7.56 -0.45
C MET A 1 22.17 -6.20 -0.72
N VAL A 2 21.51 -5.11 -0.32
CA VAL A 2 22.02 -3.75 -0.58
C VAL A 2 23.20 -3.49 0.36
N HIS A 3 24.42 -3.43 -0.18
CA HIS A 3 25.60 -3.03 0.57
C HIS A 3 25.74 -1.50 0.49
N GLY A 4 25.29 -0.80 1.52
CA GLY A 4 25.39 0.66 1.62
C GLY A 4 24.17 1.33 2.26
N ARG A 5 24.21 2.67 2.36
CA ARG A 5 23.11 3.47 2.93
C ARG A 5 21.82 3.21 2.14
N VAL A 6 20.82 2.65 2.81
CA VAL A 6 19.55 2.24 2.20
C VAL A 6 18.77 3.49 1.78
N LYS A 7 18.87 3.85 0.49
CA LYS A 7 18.15 5.00 -0.10
C LYS A 7 16.74 4.60 -0.52
N SER A 8 15.79 5.53 -0.41
CA SER A 8 14.38 5.36 -0.82
C SER A 8 14.21 4.87 -2.27
N GLN A 9 15.20 5.13 -3.13
CA GLN A 9 15.27 4.66 -4.52
C GLN A 9 15.29 3.13 -4.64
N HIS A 10 15.86 2.39 -3.68
CA HIS A 10 15.89 0.92 -3.71
C HIS A 10 14.52 0.29 -3.45
N PHE A 11 13.57 1.05 -2.91
CA PHE A 11 12.20 0.61 -2.68
C PHE A 11 11.23 1.16 -3.72
N GLN A 12 11.73 1.87 -4.74
CA GLN A 12 10.89 2.37 -5.82
C GLN A 12 10.18 1.19 -6.52
N ASP A 13 10.91 0.10 -6.79
CA ASP A 13 10.38 -1.14 -7.38
C ASP A 13 9.29 -1.77 -6.50
N LEU A 14 9.43 -1.67 -5.18
CA LEU A 14 8.43 -2.17 -4.24
C LEU A 14 7.15 -1.34 -4.31
N VAL A 15 7.30 -0.02 -4.28
CA VAL A 15 6.18 0.92 -4.37
C VAL A 15 5.45 0.74 -5.70
N GLU A 16 6.21 0.57 -6.79
CA GLU A 16 5.67 0.36 -8.12
C GLU A 16 4.93 -0.98 -8.25
N LYS A 17 5.48 -2.08 -7.68
CA LYS A 17 4.78 -3.36 -7.61
C LYS A 17 3.45 -3.26 -6.86
N VAL A 18 3.43 -2.58 -5.72
CA VAL A 18 2.18 -2.35 -4.96
C VAL A 18 1.21 -1.51 -5.77
N GLN A 19 1.67 -0.43 -6.40
CA GLN A 19 0.85 0.44 -7.25
C GLN A 19 0.27 -0.30 -8.46
N GLN A 20 1.07 -1.14 -9.13
CA GLN A 20 0.64 -1.93 -10.27
C GLN A 20 -0.43 -2.93 -9.85
N ARG A 21 -0.21 -3.65 -8.73
CA ARG A 21 -1.22 -4.53 -8.14
C ARG A 21 -2.50 -3.76 -7.82
N LEU A 22 -2.45 -2.63 -7.13
CA LEU A 22 -3.67 -1.87 -6.84
C LEU A 22 -4.36 -1.35 -8.12
N SER A 23 -3.59 -0.93 -9.13
CA SER A 23 -4.12 -0.41 -10.39
C SER A 23 -4.83 -1.46 -11.22
N SER A 24 -4.29 -2.69 -11.32
CA SER A 24 -4.95 -3.81 -12.02
C SER A 24 -6.33 -4.15 -11.44
N TRP A 25 -6.55 -3.87 -10.16
CA TRP A 25 -7.82 -4.16 -9.48
C TRP A 25 -8.78 -2.98 -9.46
N ARG A 26 -8.33 -1.77 -9.83
CA ARG A 26 -9.16 -0.57 -9.91
C ARG A 26 -10.26 -0.68 -10.98
N GLY A 27 -10.02 -1.45 -12.04
CA GLY A 27 -11.00 -1.73 -13.10
C GLY A 27 -12.07 -2.76 -12.72
N ARG A 28 -11.93 -3.45 -11.58
CA ARG A 28 -12.93 -4.40 -11.09
C ARG A 28 -13.94 -3.66 -10.20
N LEU A 29 -15.23 -3.90 -10.39
CA LEU A 29 -16.34 -3.36 -9.58
C LEU A 29 -16.32 -3.93 -8.15
N LEU A 30 -15.30 -3.57 -7.37
CA LEU A 30 -15.15 -3.96 -5.97
C LEU A 30 -15.90 -2.97 -5.07
N ASN A 31 -16.69 -3.51 -4.15
CA ASN A 31 -17.25 -2.76 -3.03
C ASN A 31 -16.14 -2.33 -2.05
N LYS A 32 -16.46 -1.43 -1.10
CA LYS A 32 -15.46 -0.89 -0.16
C LYS A 32 -14.83 -1.98 0.72
N ALA A 33 -15.60 -2.98 1.15
CA ALA A 33 -15.10 -4.08 1.96
C ALA A 33 -14.10 -4.95 1.19
N GLY A 34 -14.39 -5.30 -0.06
CA GLY A 34 -13.48 -6.05 -0.93
C GLY A 34 -12.19 -5.28 -1.22
N ARG A 35 -12.27 -3.95 -1.37
CA ARG A 35 -11.08 -3.10 -1.49
C ARG A 35 -10.24 -3.11 -0.22
N LEU A 36 -10.86 -3.06 0.95
CA LEU A 36 -10.15 -3.13 2.23
C LEU A 36 -9.41 -4.46 2.38
N THR A 37 -10.09 -5.58 2.12
CA THR A 37 -9.46 -6.91 2.16
C THR A 37 -8.29 -7.02 1.19
N LEU A 38 -8.43 -6.48 -0.03
CA LEU A 38 -7.36 -6.48 -1.01
C LEU A 38 -6.16 -5.65 -0.57
N VAL A 39 -6.40 -4.43 -0.07
CA VAL A 39 -5.36 -3.55 0.46
C VAL A 39 -4.59 -4.24 1.58
N ASN A 40 -5.30 -4.83 2.54
CA ASN A 40 -4.68 -5.57 3.64
C ASN A 40 -3.84 -6.73 3.10
N SER A 41 -4.37 -7.55 2.18
CA SER A 41 -3.62 -8.67 1.60
C SER A 41 -2.33 -8.22 0.87
N VAL A 42 -2.40 -7.14 0.08
CA VAL A 42 -1.23 -6.61 -0.66
C VAL A 42 -0.20 -5.98 0.28
N LEU A 43 -0.65 -5.19 1.26
CA LEU A 43 0.20 -4.55 2.26
C LEU A 43 0.78 -5.53 3.29
N THR A 44 0.17 -6.69 3.52
CA THR A 44 0.72 -7.74 4.39
C THR A 44 1.66 -8.69 3.64
N SER A 45 1.52 -8.86 2.33
CA SER A 45 2.37 -9.80 1.58
C SER A 45 3.67 -9.16 1.06
N ILE A 46 3.58 -8.03 0.36
CA ILE A 46 4.72 -7.43 -0.35
C ILE A 46 5.70 -6.73 0.62
N PRO A 47 5.25 -5.84 1.53
CA PRO A 47 6.11 -5.17 2.49
C PRO A 47 6.73 -6.15 3.49
N THR A 48 5.99 -7.15 3.96
CA THR A 48 6.51 -8.14 4.92
C THR A 48 7.65 -8.96 4.34
N TYR A 49 7.54 -9.43 3.09
CA TYR A 49 8.64 -10.10 2.40
C TYR A 49 9.89 -9.20 2.31
N ASN A 50 9.71 -7.91 2.05
CA ASN A 50 10.84 -6.99 1.97
C ASN A 50 11.43 -6.64 3.34
N MET A 51 10.61 -6.54 4.39
CA MET A 51 11.06 -6.37 5.78
C MET A 51 11.94 -7.53 6.25
N HIS A 52 11.64 -8.76 5.83
CA HIS A 52 12.48 -9.92 6.14
C HIS A 52 13.91 -9.79 5.59
N ILE A 53 14.09 -9.07 4.48
CA ILE A 53 15.36 -8.95 3.77
C ILE A 53 16.09 -7.64 4.15
N GLN A 54 15.33 -6.58 4.47
CA GLN A 54 15.86 -5.24 4.73
C GLN A 54 14.86 -4.37 5.50
N TRP A 55 15.38 -3.56 6.43
CA TRP A 55 14.57 -2.58 7.16
C TRP A 55 14.01 -1.52 6.21
N LEU A 56 12.69 -1.30 6.22
CA LEU A 56 12.05 -0.27 5.40
C LEU A 56 12.22 1.11 6.04
N PRO A 57 12.66 2.13 5.29
CA PRO A 57 12.63 3.53 5.73
C PRO A 57 11.19 4.03 5.90
N ASN A 58 10.96 4.90 6.89
CA ASN A 58 9.65 5.48 7.19
C ASN A 58 8.99 6.16 5.98
N GLN A 59 9.77 6.82 5.12
CA GLN A 59 9.25 7.46 3.91
C GLN A 59 8.59 6.45 2.96
N VAL A 60 9.11 5.21 2.90
CA VAL A 60 8.58 4.17 2.03
C VAL A 60 7.28 3.62 2.61
N SER A 61 7.22 3.37 3.92
CA SER A 61 5.99 2.94 4.58
C SER A 61 4.87 3.98 4.46
N GLU A 62 5.18 5.27 4.63
CA GLU A 62 4.20 6.35 4.43
C GLU A 62 3.68 6.40 2.99
N LYS A 63 4.55 6.16 2.00
CA LYS A 63 4.16 6.14 0.58
C LYS A 63 3.25 4.96 0.25
N LEU A 64 3.50 3.80 0.85
CA LEU A 64 2.63 2.63 0.74
C LEU A 64 1.26 2.88 1.36
N ASP A 65 1.23 3.47 2.55
CA ASP A 65 0.00 3.87 3.22
C ASP A 65 -0.81 4.87 2.38
N MET A 66 -0.14 5.84 1.76
CA MET A 66 -0.78 6.80 0.87
C MET A 66 -1.44 6.12 -0.34
N LEU A 67 -0.75 5.17 -0.99
CA LEU A 67 -1.31 4.41 -2.12
C LEU A 67 -2.53 3.59 -1.71
N ALA A 68 -2.45 2.93 -0.57
CA ALA A 68 -3.52 2.13 -0.01
C ALA A 68 -4.75 2.96 0.38
N ARG A 69 -4.54 4.11 1.04
CA ARG A 69 -5.58 5.11 1.34
C ARG A 69 -6.26 5.56 0.05
N ARG A 70 -5.46 5.92 -0.96
CA ARG A 70 -5.98 6.39 -2.24
C ARG A 70 -6.83 5.30 -2.90
N PHE A 71 -6.38 4.05 -2.94
CA PHE A 71 -7.15 2.97 -3.53
C PHE A 71 -8.47 2.69 -2.77
N LEU A 72 -8.43 2.66 -1.44
CA LEU A 72 -9.59 2.38 -0.61
C LEU A 72 -10.69 3.43 -0.79
N TRP A 73 -10.30 4.71 -0.74
CA TRP A 73 -11.25 5.82 -0.73
C TRP A 73 -11.58 6.36 -2.12
N SER A 74 -10.61 6.40 -3.05
CA SER A 74 -10.76 7.03 -4.38
C SER A 74 -11.34 6.10 -5.45
N GLY A 75 -11.64 4.83 -5.19
CA GLY A 75 -12.34 3.97 -6.16
C GLY A 75 -12.08 4.22 -7.65
N GLN A 76 -13.13 4.51 -8.43
CA GLN A 76 -12.99 5.02 -9.80
C GLN A 76 -12.96 6.55 -9.88
N ASP A 77 -13.52 7.26 -8.90
CA ASP A 77 -13.65 8.71 -8.94
C ASP A 77 -12.46 9.44 -8.25
N LYS A 78 -11.99 10.55 -8.82
CA LYS A 78 -10.73 11.20 -8.39
C LYS A 78 -10.79 11.82 -6.98
N ARG A 79 -11.96 11.87 -6.33
CA ARG A 79 -12.18 12.48 -5.01
C ARG A 79 -12.96 11.54 -4.08
N GLY A 80 -12.25 10.71 -3.33
CA GLY A 80 -12.82 9.90 -2.25
C GLY A 80 -12.79 10.63 -0.92
N LEU A 81 -13.93 10.73 -0.22
CA LEU A 81 -13.97 11.22 1.17
C LEU A 81 -13.29 10.20 2.09
N HIS A 82 -12.28 10.63 2.83
CA HIS A 82 -11.61 9.83 3.85
C HIS A 82 -12.46 9.80 5.13
N LEU A 83 -13.39 8.85 5.23
CA LEU A 83 -14.38 8.82 6.31
C LEU A 83 -13.86 8.23 7.62
N VAL A 84 -12.74 7.51 7.60
CA VAL A 84 -12.16 6.84 8.78
C VAL A 84 -10.66 7.11 8.84
N LYS A 85 -10.15 7.38 10.06
CA LYS A 85 -8.72 7.53 10.32
C LYS A 85 -7.96 6.29 9.88
N TRP A 86 -6.81 6.47 9.24
CA TRP A 86 -6.05 5.34 8.70
C TRP A 86 -5.60 4.35 9.77
N GLU A 87 -5.24 4.85 10.96
CA GLU A 87 -4.84 4.03 12.10
C GLU A 87 -5.93 3.03 12.51
N THR A 88 -7.20 3.41 12.40
CA THR A 88 -8.33 2.51 12.69
C THR A 88 -8.46 1.40 11.63
N ILE A 89 -7.96 1.63 10.43
CA ILE A 89 -8.04 0.70 9.30
C ILE A 89 -6.87 -0.29 9.32
N THR A 90 -5.69 0.18 9.73
CA THR A 90 -4.46 -0.63 9.83
C THR A 90 -4.30 -1.35 11.16
N GLN A 91 -5.21 -1.14 12.12
CA GLN A 91 -5.25 -1.93 13.35
C GLN A 91 -5.42 -3.41 13.02
N ARG A 92 -4.52 -4.23 13.56
CA ARG A 92 -4.63 -5.69 13.53
C ARG A 92 -5.88 -6.08 14.34
N ARG A 93 -6.89 -6.62 13.66
CA ARG A 93 -8.03 -7.29 14.30
C ARG A 93 -7.63 -8.66 14.82
#